data_AF-A0A8C4E0R5-F1
#
_entry.id   AF-A0A8C4E0R5-F1
#
_cell.length_a   1.000
_cell.length_b   1.000
_cell.length_c   1.000
_cell.angle_alpha   90.00
_cell.angle_beta   90.00
_cell.angle_gamma   90.00
#
_symmetry.space_group_name_H-M   'P 1'
#
loop_
_entity.id
_entity.type
_entity.pdbx_description
1 polymer ?
#
loop_
_entity_poly.entity_id
_entity_poly.type
_entity_poly.pdbx_seq_one_letter_code
_entity_poly.pdbx_strand_id
1 'polypeptide(L)' 'MVFQQENAAVHSARLSNDFFQENNVALLDHPACSPDLNPIENVWGWMAREVSDHGCPL' A
#
# COMPACT_ATOMS: atom_id res chain seq x y z
N MET A 1 -11.07 12.15 -4.42
CA MET A 1 -9.91 11.52 -3.76
C MET A 1 -10.23 10.04 -3.64
N VAL A 2 -9.31 9.14 -4.02
CA VAL A 2 -9.49 7.69 -3.91
C VAL A 2 -8.32 7.13 -3.10
N PHE A 3 -8.60 6.19 -2.20
CA PHE A 3 -7.61 5.52 -1.37
C PHE A 3 -7.21 4.20 -2.04
N GLN A 4 -5.91 3.99 -2.23
CA GLN A 4 -5.37 2.75 -2.77
C GLN A 4 -4.79 1.92 -1.61
N GLN A 5 -5.18 0.65 -1.53
CA GLN A 5 -4.59 -0.34 -0.63
C GLN A 5 -4.41 -1.66 -1.38
N GLU A 6 -3.45 -2.48 -0.95
CA GLU A 6 -3.31 -3.84 -1.50
C GLU A 6 -4.58 -4.65 -1.18
N ASN A 7 -5.19 -5.26 -2.20
CA ASN A 7 -6.30 -6.21 -1.99
C ASN A 7 -5.78 -7.62 -1.61
N ALA A 8 -4.69 -7.70 -0.86
CA ALA A 8 -4.24 -8.99 -0.33
C ALA A 8 -5.30 -9.50 0.65
N ALA A 9 -5.64 -10.79 0.59
CA ALA A 9 -6.75 -11.35 1.37
C ALA A 9 -6.65 -11.07 2.88
N VAL A 10 -5.43 -10.93 3.42
CA VAL A 10 -5.16 -10.58 4.82
C VAL A 10 -5.57 -9.14 5.21
N HIS A 11 -5.64 -8.23 4.24
CA HIS A 11 -6.04 -6.83 4.42
C HIS A 11 -7.53 -6.58 4.12
N SER A 12 -8.24 -7.55 3.54
CA SER A 12 -9.69 -7.50 3.29
C SER A 12 -10.54 -7.84 4.53
N ALA A 13 -10.06 -7.47 5.72
CA ALA A 13 -10.80 -7.69 6.95
C ALA A 13 -12.13 -6.91 6.91
N ARG A 14 -13.22 -7.55 7.32
CA ARG A 14 -14.55 -6.96 7.35
C ARG A 14 -14.58 -5.62 8.09
N LEU A 15 -13.89 -5.53 9.22
CA LEU A 15 -13.77 -4.30 10.01
C LEU A 15 -13.13 -3.14 9.24
N SER A 16 -12.14 -3.42 8.40
CA SER A 16 -11.50 -2.39 7.57
C SER A 16 -12.47 -1.89 6.50
N ASN A 17 -13.22 -2.79 5.86
CA ASN A 17 -14.24 -2.40 4.88
C ASN A 17 -15.37 -1.58 5.52
N ASP A 18 -15.86 -1.98 6.68
CA ASP A 18 -16.89 -1.26 7.43
C ASP A 18 -16.39 0.15 7.78
N PHE A 19 -15.14 0.29 8.25
CA PHE A 19 -14.51 1.58 8.52
C PHE A 19 -14.48 2.49 7.27
N PHE A 20 -14.09 1.96 6.11
CA PHE A 20 -14.06 2.76 4.88
C PHE A 20 -15.46 3.23 4.47
N GLN A 21 -16.47 2.37 4.61
CA GLN A 21 -17.86 2.75 4.33
C GLN A 21 -18.38 3.82 5.30
N GLU A 22 -18.17 3.64 6.60
CA GLU A 22 -18.61 4.59 7.64
C GLU A 22 -17.96 5.97 7.49
N ASN A 23 -16.70 6.00 7.02
CA ASN A 23 -15.94 7.24 6.84
C ASN A 23 -16.03 7.82 5.42
N ASN A 24 -16.88 7.26 4.54
CA ASN A 24 -17.02 7.69 3.15
C ASN A 24 -15.69 7.72 2.36
N VAL A 25 -14.81 6.75 2.65
CA VAL A 25 -13.53 6.60 1.97
C VAL A 25 -13.73 5.77 0.71
N ALA A 26 -13.56 6.37 -0.45
CA ALA A 26 -13.60 5.66 -1.73
C ALA A 26 -12.33 4.83 -1.91
N LEU A 27 -12.48 3.51 -2.08
CA LEU A 27 -11.37 2.59 -2.36
C LEU A 27 -11.14 2.44 -3.87
N LEU A 28 -9.88 2.37 -4.27
CA LEU A 28 -9.50 1.98 -5.63
C LEU A 28 -9.64 0.46 -5.76
N ASP A 29 -10.31 0.02 -6.83
CA ASP A 29 -10.34 -1.41 -7.19
C ASP A 29 -8.96 -1.81 -7.73
N HIS A 30 -8.15 -2.44 -6.87
CA HIS A 30 -6.78 -2.82 -7.17
C HIS A 30 -6.65 -4.34 -7.25
N PRO A 31 -6.00 -4.88 -8.29
CA PRO A 31 -5.79 -6.32 -8.41
C PRO A 31 -4.93 -6.86 -7.27
N ALA A 32 -5.32 -8.03 -6.74
CA ALA A 32 -4.55 -8.70 -5.70
C ALA A 32 -3.18 -9.13 -6.23
N CYS A 33 -2.15 -9.08 -5.36
CA CYS A 33 -0.79 -9.48 -5.68
C CYS A 33 -0.14 -8.72 -6.86
N SER A 34 -0.51 -7.45 -7.05
CA SER A 34 0.10 -6.55 -8.05
C SER A 34 0.91 -5.43 -7.39
N PRO A 35 2.09 -5.75 -6.81
CA PRO A 35 2.95 -4.75 -6.19
C PRO A 35 3.50 -3.75 -7.22
N ASP A 36 3.69 -4.18 -8.47
CA ASP A 36 4.11 -3.34 -9.60
C ASP A 36 3.17 -2.16 -9.87
N LEU A 37 1.90 -2.31 -9.49
CA LEU A 37 0.87 -1.28 -9.65
C LEU A 37 0.70 -0.40 -8.40
N ASN A 38 1.46 -0.64 -7.32
CA ASN A 38 1.39 0.17 -6.12
C ASN A 38 2.50 1.23 -6.09
N PRO A 39 2.16 2.53 -6.15
CA PRO A 39 3.14 3.61 -6.09
C PRO A 39 4.05 3.59 -4.85
N ILE A 40 3.61 3.00 -3.74
CA ILE A 40 4.39 2.94 -2.50
C ILE A 40 5.67 2.10 -2.66
N GLU A 41 5.67 1.11 -3.54
CA GLU A 41 6.85 0.27 -3.84
C GLU A 41 7.99 1.10 -4.41
N ASN A 42 7.67 2.10 -5.24
CA ASN A 42 8.67 3.03 -5.76
C ASN A 42 9.28 3.89 -4.65
N VAL A 43 8.47 4.31 -3.68
CA VAL A 43 8.94 5.11 -2.53
C VAL A 43 9.81 4.26 -1.61
N TRP A 44 9.42 3.02 -1.32
CA TRP A 44 10.27 2.07 -0.59
C TRP A 44 11.58 1.80 -1.32
N GLY A 45 11.53 1.60 -2.64
CA GLY A 45 12.73 1.41 -3.46
C GLY A 45 13.68 2.60 -3.41
N TRP A 46 13.16 3.83 -3.41
CA TRP A 46 13.97 5.04 -3.22
C TRP A 46 14.55 5.10 -1.79
N MET A 47 13.73 4.91 -0.76
CA MET A 47 14.20 4.95 0.64
C MET A 47 15.26 3.88 0.93
N ALA A 48 15.12 2.67 0.37
CA ALA A 48 16.11 1.62 0.53
C ALA A 48 17.47 2.00 -0.07
N ARG A 49 17.47 2.70 -1.20
CA ARG A 49 18.71 3.22 -1.83
C ARG A 49 19.35 4.30 -0.97
N GLU A 50 18.57 5.26 -0.49
CA GLU A 50 19.06 6.32 0.39
C GLU A 50 19.67 5.75 1.67
N VAL A 51 19.01 4.78 2.31
CA VAL A 51 19.53 4.12 3.52
C VAL A 51 20.82 3.34 3.21
N SER A 52 20.87 2.66 2.06
CA SER A 52 22.07 1.90 1.65
C SER A 52 23.27 2.82 1.35
N ASP A 53 23.02 3.98 0.75
CA ASP A 53 24.06 4.97 0.41
C ASP A 53 24.54 5.77 1.64
N HIS A 54 23.70 5.94 2.66
CA HIS A 54 23.99 6.76 3.86
C HIS A 54 24.47 6.01 5.11
N GLY A 55 24.69 4.70 5.03
CA GLY A 55 25.55 3.98 5.98
C GLY A 55 24.85 2.98 6.89
N CYS A 56 24.61 1.79 6.37
CA CYS A 56 25.06 0.54 6.97
C CYS A 56 24.75 -0.60 5.99
N PRO A 57 25.70 -1.51 5.69
CA PRO A 57 25.39 -2.67 4.87
C PRO A 57 24.33 -3.52 5.60
N LEU A 58 23.27 -3.88 4.87
CA LEU A 58 22.36 -4.96 5.26
C LEU A 58 23.14 -6.27 5.44
#